data_AF-A0A972UTV3-F1
#
_entry.id   AF-A0A972UTV3-F1
#
_cell.length_a   1.000
_cell.length_b   1.000
_cell.length_c   1.000
_cell.angle_alpha   90.00
_cell.angle_beta   90.00
_cell.angle_gamma   90.00
#
_symmetry.space_group_name_H-M   'P 1'
#
loop_
_entity.id
_entity.type
_entity.pdbx_description
1 polymer ?
#
loop_
_entity_poly.entity_id
_entity_poly.type
_entity_poly.pdbx_seq_one_letter_code
_entity_poly.pdbx_strand_id
1 'polypeptide(L)'
;MKHPTIHKLFDTLDKWRTFPAYQLERRADIFFAIYLKKIIYHKFGVEVDHILPEFSVRLGTIYGNNDNQSYKIDYVAVSQQKNKIYFVELKTDMSSRRENQDDYLKLAKKANIPKLMDGILKIYEATSAKIKYENYLNELVDVGWLSNESYENISNNYDISIVYLQPTVEDEDPKQIISFDEVIKALMSETDPITRRFVESLKKWKTKPSHTKERIRSI
;
A
#
# COMPACT_ATOMS: atom_id res chain seq x y z
N MET A 1 27.17 12.99 9.10
CA MET A 1 28.07 11.96 8.51
C MET A 1 27.40 11.39 7.27
N LYS A 2 28.14 11.15 6.18
CA LYS A 2 27.59 10.39 5.04
C LYS A 2 27.42 8.93 5.49
N HIS A 3 26.24 8.35 5.31
CA HIS A 3 25.96 6.96 5.66
C HIS A 3 26.16 6.09 4.41
N PRO A 4 27.37 5.55 4.15
CA PRO A 4 27.69 4.94 2.86
C PRO A 4 26.76 3.79 2.50
N THR A 5 26.32 3.01 3.48
CA THR A 5 25.39 1.88 3.27
C THR A 5 23.99 2.34 2.88
N ILE A 6 23.47 3.42 3.47
CA ILE A 6 22.14 3.98 3.13
C ILE A 6 22.15 4.49 1.69
N HIS A 7 23.17 5.26 1.31
CA HIS A 7 23.31 5.72 -0.07
C HIS A 7 23.41 4.54 -1.04
N LYS A 8 24.26 3.54 -0.74
CA LYS A 8 24.41 2.34 -1.57
C LYS A 8 23.08 1.59 -1.75
N LEU A 9 22.28 1.46 -0.69
CA LEU A 9 20.95 0.82 -0.76
C LEU A 9 20.05 1.53 -1.75
N PHE A 10 19.84 2.83 -1.58
CA PHE A 10 18.95 3.59 -2.46
C PHE A 10 19.51 3.80 -3.87
N ASP A 11 20.82 3.93 -4.03
CA ASP A 11 21.46 3.97 -5.35
C ASP A 11 21.25 2.66 -6.11
N THR A 12 21.21 1.54 -5.39
CA THR A 12 20.89 0.23 -5.95
C THR A 12 19.43 0.17 -6.39
N LEU A 13 18.49 0.65 -5.58
CA LEU A 13 17.07 0.75 -5.95
C LEU A 13 16.86 1.66 -7.17
N ASP A 14 17.48 2.84 -7.16
CA ASP A 14 17.44 3.82 -8.26
C ASP A 14 17.92 3.22 -9.58
N LYS A 15 19.00 2.42 -9.52
CA LYS A 15 19.55 1.73 -10.69
C LYS A 15 18.67 0.57 -11.13
N TRP A 16 18.30 -0.32 -10.20
CA TRP A 16 17.63 -1.56 -10.55
C TRP A 16 16.21 -1.35 -11.06
N ARG A 17 15.54 -0.24 -10.69
CA ARG A 17 14.23 0.13 -11.26
C ARG A 17 14.22 0.23 -12.79
N THR A 18 15.39 0.40 -13.43
CA THR A 18 15.49 0.49 -14.90
C THR A 18 15.67 -0.87 -15.57
N PHE A 19 15.70 -1.97 -14.81
CA PHE A 19 15.89 -3.31 -15.35
C PHE A 19 14.53 -3.91 -15.77
N PRO A 20 14.46 -4.67 -16.88
CA PRO A 20 13.18 -5.07 -17.50
C PRO A 20 12.18 -5.80 -16.60
N ALA A 21 12.67 -6.61 -15.65
CA ALA A 21 11.82 -7.44 -14.78
C ALA A 21 11.87 -7.01 -13.30
N TYR A 22 12.53 -5.88 -13.00
CA TYR A 22 12.70 -5.47 -11.62
C TYR A 22 11.45 -4.77 -11.09
N GLN A 23 10.96 -5.23 -9.95
CA GLN A 23 9.77 -4.71 -9.30
C GLN A 23 10.16 -3.81 -8.13
N LEU A 24 10.34 -2.52 -8.41
CA LEU A 24 10.70 -1.53 -7.39
C LEU A 24 9.65 -1.47 -6.27
N GLU A 25 8.37 -1.59 -6.62
CA GLU A 25 7.22 -1.57 -5.70
C GLU A 25 7.45 -2.47 -4.49
N ARG A 26 7.70 -3.76 -4.70
CA ARG A 26 7.94 -4.80 -3.67
C ARG A 26 9.26 -4.69 -2.90
N ARG A 27 10.05 -3.65 -3.19
CA ARG A 27 11.36 -3.40 -2.56
C ARG A 27 11.38 -2.05 -1.87
N ALA A 28 10.52 -1.13 -2.34
CA ALA A 28 10.33 0.18 -1.77
C ALA A 28 9.13 0.24 -0.81
N ASP A 29 8.28 -0.79 -0.79
CA ASP A 29 7.06 -0.89 0.03
C ASP A 29 7.31 -0.48 1.49
N ILE A 30 8.36 -1.01 2.11
CA ILE A 30 8.65 -0.76 3.53
C ILE A 30 8.92 0.71 3.83
N PHE A 31 9.50 1.46 2.88
CA PHE A 31 9.74 2.89 3.07
C PHE A 31 8.42 3.66 3.04
N PHE A 32 7.47 3.29 2.19
CA PHE A 32 6.14 3.90 2.20
C PHE A 32 5.38 3.54 3.48
N ALA A 33 5.43 2.29 3.91
CA ALA A 33 4.74 1.80 5.11
C ALA A 33 5.09 2.62 6.37
N ILE A 34 6.39 2.92 6.57
CA ILE A 34 6.89 3.70 7.72
C ILE A 34 6.24 5.10 7.78
N TYR A 35 6.03 5.74 6.63
CA TYR A 35 5.51 7.10 6.58
C TYR A 35 4.01 7.20 6.27
N LEU A 36 3.33 6.06 6.06
CA LEU A 36 1.98 6.06 5.51
C LEU A 36 0.98 6.84 6.36
N LYS A 37 1.10 6.75 7.69
CA LYS A 37 0.29 7.57 8.63
C LYS A 37 0.47 9.07 8.38
N LYS A 38 1.73 9.52 8.27
CA LYS A 38 2.05 10.94 8.02
C LYS A 38 1.60 11.40 6.65
N ILE A 39 1.78 10.55 5.64
CA ILE A 39 1.36 10.80 4.26
C ILE A 39 -0.16 10.98 4.18
N ILE A 40 -0.94 10.08 4.80
CA ILE A 40 -2.41 10.16 4.84
C ILE A 40 -2.87 11.41 5.60
N TYR A 41 -2.27 11.71 6.75
CA TYR A 41 -2.60 12.92 7.51
C TYR A 41 -2.33 14.19 6.69
N HIS A 42 -1.18 14.28 6.03
CA HIS A 42 -0.84 15.45 5.21
C HIS A 42 -1.80 15.64 4.02
N LYS A 43 -2.28 14.55 3.39
CA LYS A 43 -3.21 14.62 2.25
C LYS A 43 -4.65 14.90 2.68
N PHE A 44 -5.13 14.21 3.72
CA PHE A 44 -6.56 14.14 4.04
C PHE A 44 -6.95 14.76 5.38
N GLY A 45 -5.97 15.16 6.21
CA GLY A 45 -6.23 15.65 7.56
C GLY A 45 -6.80 14.58 8.50
N VAL A 46 -6.53 13.30 8.21
CA VAL A 46 -7.04 12.16 9.00
C VAL A 46 -5.87 11.45 9.69
N GLU A 47 -5.95 11.35 11.01
CA GLU A 47 -5.04 10.55 11.81
C GLU A 47 -5.34 9.06 11.63
N VAL A 48 -4.28 8.27 11.49
CA VAL A 48 -4.35 6.84 11.25
C VAL A 48 -3.77 6.08 12.44
N ASP A 49 -4.60 5.22 13.02
CA ASP A 49 -4.27 4.43 14.21
C ASP A 49 -3.47 3.17 13.82
N HIS A 50 -3.86 2.49 12.72
CA HIS A 50 -3.25 1.25 12.28
C HIS A 50 -2.94 1.23 10.79
N ILE A 51 -1.87 0.53 10.41
CA ILE A 51 -1.50 0.21 9.02
C ILE A 51 -1.38 -1.30 8.92
N LEU A 52 -2.20 -1.91 8.06
CA LEU A 52 -2.15 -3.35 7.78
C LEU A 52 -1.57 -3.55 6.37
N PRO A 53 -0.34 -4.06 6.23
CA PRO A 53 0.24 -4.36 4.92
C PRO A 53 -0.35 -5.65 4.33
N GLU A 54 -0.35 -5.75 3.00
CA GLU A 54 -0.78 -6.92 2.23
C GLU A 54 -2.14 -7.50 2.70
N PHE A 55 -3.13 -6.61 2.84
CA PHE A 55 -4.43 -6.97 3.41
C PHE A 55 -5.18 -7.96 2.52
N SER A 56 -5.54 -9.10 3.10
CA SER A 56 -6.09 -10.23 2.35
C SER A 56 -7.59 -10.08 2.07
N VAL A 57 -7.96 -10.15 0.79
CA VAL A 57 -9.36 -10.16 0.35
C VAL A 57 -9.67 -11.50 -0.31
N ARG A 58 -10.53 -12.32 0.32
CA ARG A 58 -10.99 -13.60 -0.24
C ARG A 58 -11.87 -13.36 -1.47
N LEU A 59 -11.55 -13.99 -2.59
CA LEU A 59 -12.30 -13.83 -3.84
C LEU A 59 -13.75 -14.26 -3.73
N GLY A 60 -14.00 -15.42 -3.11
CA GLY A 60 -15.36 -15.89 -2.90
C GLY A 60 -16.22 -14.98 -2.03
N THR A 61 -15.60 -14.15 -1.19
CA THR A 61 -16.33 -13.16 -0.38
C THR A 61 -16.84 -12.00 -1.24
N ILE A 62 -16.05 -11.53 -2.21
CA ILE A 62 -16.40 -10.37 -3.04
C ILE A 62 -17.14 -10.74 -4.34
N TYR A 63 -16.93 -11.97 -4.85
CA TYR A 63 -17.61 -12.48 -6.05
C TYR A 63 -18.78 -13.43 -5.73
N GLY A 64 -19.02 -13.77 -4.46
CA GLY A 64 -20.14 -14.63 -4.05
C GLY A 64 -19.99 -16.09 -4.50
N ASN A 65 -18.78 -16.61 -4.53
CA ASN A 65 -18.47 -17.99 -4.93
C ASN A 65 -17.63 -18.72 -3.87
N ASN A 66 -17.27 -19.98 -4.15
CA ASN A 66 -16.49 -20.81 -3.22
C ASN A 66 -14.97 -20.68 -3.39
N ASP A 67 -14.49 -19.66 -4.10
CA ASP A 67 -13.05 -19.47 -4.31
C ASP A 67 -12.35 -18.97 -3.03
N ASN A 68 -11.39 -19.75 -2.55
CA ASN A 68 -10.56 -19.44 -1.39
C ASN A 68 -9.25 -18.73 -1.77
N GLN A 69 -9.01 -18.48 -3.05
CA GLN A 69 -7.94 -17.58 -3.47
C GLN A 69 -8.18 -16.17 -2.91
N SER A 70 -7.10 -15.44 -2.76
CA SER A 70 -7.15 -14.09 -2.21
C SER A 70 -6.33 -13.12 -3.05
N TYR A 71 -6.86 -11.92 -3.19
CA TYR A 71 -6.07 -10.76 -3.61
C TYR A 71 -5.54 -10.03 -2.38
N LYS A 72 -4.61 -9.11 -2.61
CA LYS A 72 -3.93 -8.33 -1.59
C LYS A 72 -4.08 -6.87 -1.94
N ILE A 73 -4.60 -6.09 -1.00
CA ILE A 73 -4.53 -4.63 -1.02
C ILE A 73 -3.20 -4.28 -0.36
N ASP A 74 -2.36 -3.46 -1.00
CA ASP A 74 -1.00 -3.22 -0.50
C ASP A 74 -0.98 -2.69 0.94
N TYR A 75 -1.89 -1.75 1.26
CA TYR A 75 -2.12 -1.33 2.64
C TYR A 75 -3.59 -1.03 2.94
N VAL A 76 -3.99 -1.31 4.18
CA VAL A 76 -5.21 -0.79 4.77
C VAL A 76 -4.84 0.13 5.93
N ALA A 77 -5.15 1.41 5.77
CA ALA A 77 -4.93 2.42 6.80
C ALA A 77 -6.24 2.70 7.53
N VAL A 78 -6.24 2.48 8.84
CA VAL A 78 -7.44 2.54 9.69
C VAL A 78 -7.40 3.76 10.58
N SER A 79 -8.44 4.59 10.49
CA SER A 79 -8.76 5.64 11.46
C SER A 79 -9.99 5.23 12.25
N GLN A 80 -9.77 4.66 13.43
CA GLN A 80 -10.83 4.27 14.35
C GLN A 80 -11.62 5.50 14.79
N GLN A 81 -10.94 6.58 15.15
CA GLN A 81 -11.58 7.82 15.62
C GLN A 81 -12.55 8.43 14.61
N LYS A 82 -12.26 8.31 13.32
CA LYS A 82 -13.10 8.84 12.23
C LYS A 82 -14.00 7.78 11.60
N ASN A 83 -13.97 6.54 12.09
CA ASN A 83 -14.60 5.38 11.47
C ASN A 83 -14.34 5.32 9.95
N LYS A 84 -13.08 5.57 9.56
CA LYS A 84 -12.67 5.71 8.16
C LYS A 84 -11.48 4.83 7.84
N ILE A 85 -11.49 4.26 6.64
CA ILE A 85 -10.44 3.39 6.12
C ILE A 85 -9.99 3.87 4.75
N TYR A 86 -8.69 3.76 4.49
CA TYR A 86 -8.11 3.90 3.17
C TYR A 86 -7.55 2.57 2.70
N PHE A 87 -8.07 2.05 1.59
CA PHE A 87 -7.45 0.99 0.81
C PHE A 87 -6.41 1.65 -0.09
N VAL A 88 -5.14 1.42 0.20
CA VAL A 88 -4.03 2.07 -0.50
C VAL A 88 -3.36 1.07 -1.43
N GLU A 89 -3.36 1.39 -2.71
CA GLU A 89 -2.58 0.71 -3.75
C GLU A 89 -1.29 1.48 -4.02
N LEU A 90 -0.15 0.81 -3.89
CA LEU A 90 1.15 1.36 -4.23
C LEU A 90 1.44 1.08 -5.70
N LYS A 91 1.89 2.10 -6.43
CA LYS A 91 2.46 1.98 -7.76
C LYS A 91 3.75 2.78 -7.82
N THR A 92 4.82 2.17 -8.33
CA THR A 92 6.13 2.86 -8.46
C THR A 92 6.50 3.22 -9.91
N ASP A 93 5.66 2.82 -10.85
CA ASP A 93 5.75 3.17 -12.28
C ASP A 93 4.32 3.38 -12.81
N MET A 94 4.08 4.45 -13.57
CA MET A 94 2.74 4.71 -14.13
C MET A 94 2.30 3.64 -15.15
N SER A 95 3.24 2.93 -15.77
CA SER A 95 2.93 1.84 -16.72
C SER A 95 2.39 0.57 -16.07
N SER A 96 2.43 0.46 -14.73
CA SER A 96 1.86 -0.69 -14.02
C SER A 96 0.35 -0.60 -13.81
N ARG A 97 -0.27 0.55 -14.11
CA ARG A 97 -1.74 0.71 -14.03
C ARG A 97 -2.43 0.05 -15.21
N ARG A 98 -3.42 -0.81 -14.92
CA ARG A 98 -4.33 -1.41 -15.90
C ARG A 98 -5.75 -1.21 -15.38
N GLU A 99 -6.63 -0.60 -16.19
CA GLU A 99 -8.00 -0.20 -15.80
C GLU A 99 -8.85 -1.34 -15.23
N ASN A 100 -8.63 -2.58 -15.70
CA ASN A 100 -9.41 -3.75 -15.28
C ASN A 100 -9.00 -4.35 -13.92
N GLN A 101 -8.02 -3.77 -13.20
CA GLN A 101 -7.57 -4.27 -11.90
C GLN A 101 -8.30 -3.65 -10.70
N ASP A 102 -9.13 -2.62 -10.89
CA ASP A 102 -9.76 -1.91 -9.77
C ASP A 102 -11.11 -2.52 -9.33
N ASP A 103 -11.65 -3.48 -10.08
CA ASP A 103 -12.96 -4.05 -9.78
C ASP A 103 -12.97 -4.79 -8.43
N TYR A 104 -11.90 -5.49 -8.10
CA TYR A 104 -11.82 -6.18 -6.81
C TYR A 104 -11.79 -5.19 -5.63
N LEU A 105 -11.14 -4.02 -5.78
CA LEU A 105 -11.11 -2.96 -4.76
C LEU A 105 -12.51 -2.37 -4.56
N LYS A 106 -13.21 -2.09 -5.65
CA LYS A 106 -14.60 -1.60 -5.61
C LYS A 106 -15.52 -2.61 -4.94
N LEU A 107 -15.37 -3.89 -5.27
CA LEU A 107 -16.14 -4.97 -4.63
C LEU A 107 -15.77 -5.16 -3.16
N ALA A 108 -14.49 -5.07 -2.80
CA ALA A 108 -14.04 -5.12 -1.41
C ALA A 108 -14.60 -3.95 -0.59
N LYS A 109 -14.54 -2.73 -1.13
CA LYS A 109 -15.17 -1.53 -0.54
C LYS A 109 -16.67 -1.74 -0.34
N LYS A 110 -17.36 -2.31 -1.33
CA LYS A 110 -18.80 -2.63 -1.23
C LYS A 110 -19.09 -3.72 -0.18
N ALA A 111 -18.21 -4.71 -0.03
CA ALA A 111 -18.35 -5.77 0.96
C ALA A 111 -18.17 -5.24 2.39
N ASN A 112 -17.33 -4.23 2.57
CA ASN A 112 -16.97 -3.61 3.85
C ASN A 112 -16.25 -4.58 4.82
N ILE A 113 -15.71 -4.05 5.91
CA ILE A 113 -14.86 -4.80 6.85
C ILE A 113 -15.55 -6.04 7.43
N PRO A 114 -16.84 -6.03 7.83
CA PRO A 114 -17.49 -7.22 8.38
C PRO A 114 -17.40 -8.43 7.45
N LYS A 115 -17.77 -8.28 6.17
CA LYS A 115 -17.69 -9.39 5.23
C LYS A 115 -16.26 -9.78 4.89
N LEU A 116 -15.35 -8.81 4.85
CA LEU A 116 -13.93 -9.08 4.57
C LEU A 116 -13.29 -9.90 5.71
N MET A 117 -13.63 -9.62 6.96
CA MET A 117 -13.19 -10.40 8.13
C MET A 117 -13.70 -11.84 8.06
N ASP A 118 -14.99 -12.05 7.75
CA ASP A 118 -15.52 -13.41 7.52
C ASP A 118 -14.75 -14.15 6.42
N GLY A 119 -14.35 -13.41 5.38
CA GLY A 119 -13.50 -13.93 4.31
C GLY A 119 -12.12 -14.36 4.78
N ILE A 120 -11.46 -13.55 5.62
CA ILE A 120 -10.14 -13.86 6.18
C ILE A 120 -10.22 -15.09 7.09
N LEU A 121 -11.25 -15.19 7.94
CA LEU A 121 -11.45 -16.35 8.81
C LEU A 121 -11.63 -17.64 7.99
N LYS A 122 -12.36 -17.60 6.88
CA LYS A 122 -12.46 -18.74 5.94
C LYS A 122 -11.13 -19.12 5.29
N ILE A 123 -10.29 -18.14 4.97
CA ILE A 123 -8.93 -18.44 4.47
C ILE A 123 -8.09 -19.09 5.57
N TYR A 124 -8.18 -18.55 6.79
CA TYR A 124 -7.49 -19.10 7.95
C TYR A 124 -7.91 -20.54 8.21
N GLU A 125 -9.20 -20.88 8.16
CA GLU A 125 -9.69 -22.26 8.31
C GLU A 125 -9.04 -23.21 7.29
N ALA A 126 -8.98 -22.80 6.03
CA ALA A 126 -8.53 -23.63 4.91
C ALA A 126 -7.00 -23.71 4.72
N THR A 127 -6.23 -22.73 5.22
CA THR A 127 -4.78 -22.66 4.98
C THR A 127 -3.99 -23.62 5.87
N SER A 128 -2.88 -24.17 5.34
CA SER A 128 -1.88 -24.90 6.13
C SER A 128 -0.89 -23.97 6.84
N ALA A 129 -0.81 -22.69 6.46
CA ALA A 129 0.11 -21.71 7.03
C ALA A 129 -0.42 -21.05 8.31
N LYS A 130 -0.87 -21.86 9.29
CA LYS A 130 -1.59 -21.40 10.49
C LYS A 130 -0.85 -20.31 11.26
N ILE A 131 0.42 -20.54 11.61
CA ILE A 131 1.24 -19.58 12.39
C ILE A 131 1.32 -18.21 11.72
N LYS A 132 1.46 -18.16 10.39
CA LYS A 132 1.51 -16.88 9.66
C LYS A 132 0.18 -16.14 9.75
N TYR A 133 -0.93 -16.87 9.65
CA TYR A 133 -2.25 -16.29 9.79
C TYR A 133 -2.56 -15.91 11.23
N GLU A 134 -2.15 -16.68 12.24
CA GLU A 134 -2.31 -16.31 13.65
C GLU A 134 -1.64 -14.97 13.95
N ASN A 135 -0.39 -14.76 13.48
CA ASN A 135 0.27 -13.46 13.59
C ASN A 135 -0.54 -12.34 12.92
N TYR A 136 -1.13 -12.62 11.75
CA TYR A 136 -1.95 -11.65 11.05
C TYR A 136 -3.30 -11.41 11.76
N LEU A 137 -3.95 -12.43 12.30
CA LEU A 137 -5.20 -12.30 13.07
C LEU A 137 -4.98 -11.51 14.36
N ASN A 138 -3.82 -11.64 15.01
CA ASN A 138 -3.46 -10.81 16.17
C ASN A 138 -3.41 -9.32 15.82
N GLU A 139 -2.86 -8.93 14.67
CA GLU A 139 -2.93 -7.54 14.20
C GLU A 139 -4.38 -7.07 14.00
N LEU A 140 -5.29 -7.97 13.56
CA LEU A 140 -6.71 -7.66 13.40
C LEU A 140 -7.46 -7.58 14.75
N VAL A 141 -6.98 -8.30 15.78
CA VAL A 141 -7.44 -8.15 17.17
C VAL A 141 -7.02 -6.79 17.71
N ASP A 142 -5.77 -6.38 17.49
CA ASP A 142 -5.25 -5.07 17.93
C ASP A 142 -6.00 -3.90 17.28
N VAL A 143 -6.46 -4.06 16.03
CA VAL A 143 -7.34 -3.11 15.34
C VAL A 143 -8.77 -3.13 15.92
N GLY A 144 -9.16 -4.15 16.68
CA GLY A 144 -10.50 -4.31 17.25
C GLY A 144 -11.53 -4.86 16.26
N TRP A 145 -11.10 -5.61 15.24
CA TRP A 145 -12.02 -6.26 14.30
C TRP A 145 -12.32 -7.71 14.65
N LEU A 146 -11.45 -8.36 15.42
CA LEU A 146 -11.62 -9.71 15.93
C LEU A 146 -11.56 -9.71 17.45
N SER A 147 -12.29 -10.63 18.09
CA SER A 147 -12.19 -10.87 19.52
C SER A 147 -10.85 -11.52 19.86
N ASN A 148 -10.24 -11.15 20.99
CA ASN A 148 -8.98 -11.73 21.45
C ASN A 148 -9.08 -13.22 21.87
N GLU A 149 -10.27 -13.68 22.26
CA GLU A 149 -10.44 -15.04 22.83
C GLU A 149 -10.61 -16.12 21.75
N SER A 150 -11.41 -15.84 20.71
CA SER A 150 -11.82 -16.85 19.72
C SER A 150 -11.61 -16.42 18.27
N TYR A 151 -11.02 -15.25 18.02
CA TYR A 151 -11.00 -14.58 16.71
C TYR A 151 -12.39 -14.43 16.07
N GLU A 152 -13.46 -14.36 16.87
CA GLU A 152 -14.79 -14.03 16.38
C GLU A 152 -14.80 -12.64 15.73
N ASN A 153 -15.52 -12.53 14.61
CA ASN A 153 -15.67 -11.28 13.90
C ASN A 153 -16.59 -10.33 14.68
N ILE A 154 -16.01 -9.25 15.20
CA ILE A 154 -16.70 -8.19 15.96
C ILE A 154 -16.62 -6.84 15.23
N SER A 155 -16.19 -6.85 13.97
CA SER A 155 -15.96 -5.63 13.21
C SER A 155 -17.26 -4.92 12.82
N ASN A 156 -17.16 -3.61 12.65
CA ASN A 156 -18.25 -2.72 12.23
C ASN A 156 -18.02 -2.21 10.79
N ASN A 157 -19.04 -1.57 10.22
CA ASN A 157 -18.90 -0.92 8.91
C ASN A 157 -18.07 0.38 9.03
N TYR A 158 -17.18 0.59 8.07
CA TYR A 158 -16.36 1.79 7.92
C TYR A 158 -16.70 2.57 6.66
N ASP A 159 -16.43 3.88 6.66
CA ASP A 159 -16.31 4.66 5.41
C ASP A 159 -14.98 4.29 4.73
N ILE A 160 -15.04 3.62 3.58
CA ILE A 160 -13.86 3.14 2.86
C ILE A 160 -13.59 4.00 1.63
N SER A 161 -12.37 4.54 1.53
CA SER A 161 -11.86 5.22 0.35
C SER A 161 -10.77 4.38 -0.32
N ILE A 162 -10.77 4.33 -1.65
CA ILE A 162 -9.67 3.74 -2.42
C ILE A 162 -8.70 4.87 -2.75
N VAL A 163 -7.42 4.64 -2.52
CA VAL A 163 -6.35 5.62 -2.69
C VAL A 163 -5.19 4.97 -3.43
N TYR A 164 -4.60 5.71 -4.36
CA TYR A 164 -3.42 5.28 -5.10
C TYR A 164 -2.23 6.11 -4.69
N LEU A 165 -1.18 5.45 -4.20
CA LEU A 165 0.11 6.08 -3.96
C LEU A 165 0.99 5.84 -5.18
N GLN A 166 1.25 6.88 -5.98
CA GLN A 166 1.90 6.71 -7.28
C GLN A 166 2.80 7.90 -7.70
N PRO A 167 3.60 7.77 -8.78
CA PRO A 167 4.58 8.79 -9.12
C PRO A 167 3.98 10.16 -9.50
N THR A 168 2.92 10.17 -10.31
CA THR A 168 2.32 11.39 -10.88
C THR A 168 0.79 11.36 -10.80
N VAL A 169 0.18 12.54 -10.90
CA VAL A 169 -1.28 12.70 -11.03
C VAL A 169 -1.60 12.68 -12.53
N GLU A 170 -1.98 11.53 -13.07
CA GLU A 170 -2.43 11.38 -14.47
C GLU A 170 -3.90 10.96 -14.56
N ASP A 171 -4.59 10.75 -13.42
CA ASP A 171 -5.97 10.25 -13.40
C ASP A 171 -7.02 11.35 -13.35
N GLU A 172 -8.23 10.96 -13.77
CA GLU A 172 -9.43 11.79 -13.78
C GLU A 172 -9.90 12.20 -12.37
N ASP A 173 -9.58 11.41 -11.32
CA ASP A 173 -9.88 11.76 -9.92
C ASP A 173 -8.62 12.04 -9.07
N PRO A 174 -8.10 13.28 -9.09
CA PRO A 174 -6.91 13.66 -8.34
C PRO A 174 -7.10 13.61 -6.81
N LYS A 175 -8.34 13.47 -6.31
CA LYS A 175 -8.59 13.37 -4.86
C LYS A 175 -8.22 12.00 -4.30
N GLN A 176 -8.23 10.96 -5.14
CA GLN A 176 -7.88 9.59 -4.74
C GLN A 176 -6.40 9.28 -4.95
N ILE A 177 -5.61 10.23 -5.44
CA ILE A 177 -4.18 10.03 -5.68
C ILE A 177 -3.36 10.71 -4.59
N ILE A 178 -2.38 9.99 -4.07
CA ILE A 178 -1.23 10.52 -3.35
C ILE A 178 -0.03 10.42 -4.26
N SER A 179 0.38 11.56 -4.82
CA SER A 179 1.56 11.61 -5.69
C SER A 179 2.87 11.57 -4.89
N PHE A 180 3.99 11.20 -5.54
CA PHE A 180 5.30 11.31 -4.90
C PHE A 180 5.66 12.75 -4.50
N ASP A 181 5.13 13.77 -5.17
CA ASP A 181 5.30 15.16 -4.71
C ASP A 181 4.59 15.42 -3.38
N GLU A 182 3.44 14.81 -3.15
CA GLU A 182 2.73 14.91 -1.87
C GLU A 182 3.44 14.13 -0.76
N VAL A 183 4.00 12.96 -1.09
CA VAL A 183 4.87 12.22 -0.16
C VAL A 183 6.10 13.06 0.20
N ILE A 184 6.78 13.65 -0.79
CA ILE A 184 7.93 14.52 -0.56
C ILE A 184 7.55 15.69 0.34
N LYS A 185 6.43 16.38 0.06
CA LYS A 185 5.91 17.48 0.88
C LYS A 185 5.69 17.06 2.34
N ALA A 186 5.05 15.91 2.56
CA ALA A 186 4.82 15.36 3.89
C ALA A 186 6.13 15.06 4.65
N LEU A 187 7.22 14.79 3.94
CA LEU A 187 8.51 14.40 4.51
C LEU A 187 9.57 15.50 4.52
N MET A 188 9.28 16.72 4.02
CA MET A 188 10.30 17.79 3.91
C MET A 188 10.90 18.22 5.26
N SER A 189 10.12 18.13 6.34
CA SER A 189 10.57 18.50 7.69
C SER A 189 11.47 17.46 8.33
N GLU A 190 11.55 16.25 7.78
CA GLU A 190 12.29 15.15 8.37
C GLU A 190 13.80 15.32 8.19
N THR A 191 14.54 15.14 9.28
CA THR A 191 15.99 15.35 9.29
C THR A 191 16.78 14.07 9.27
N ASP A 192 16.15 12.90 9.48
CA ASP A 192 16.87 11.65 9.54
C ASP A 192 17.47 11.27 8.17
N PRO A 193 18.63 10.60 8.15
CA PRO A 193 19.33 10.30 6.90
C PRO A 193 18.56 9.37 5.96
N ILE A 194 17.72 8.46 6.48
CA ILE A 194 16.97 7.50 5.66
C ILE A 194 15.87 8.26 4.90
N THR A 195 15.08 9.08 5.60
CA THR A 195 14.02 9.87 4.98
C THR A 195 14.56 10.82 3.92
N ARG A 196 15.65 11.54 4.23
CA ARG A 196 16.29 12.44 3.25
C ARG A 196 16.69 11.69 1.98
N ARG A 197 17.33 10.54 2.13
CA ARG A 197 17.74 9.73 0.97
C ARG A 197 16.53 9.15 0.23
N PHE A 198 15.47 8.76 0.92
CA PHE A 198 14.23 8.30 0.31
C PHE A 198 13.56 9.41 -0.52
N VAL A 199 13.46 10.64 0.03
CA VAL A 199 12.95 11.82 -0.69
C VAL A 199 13.75 12.11 -1.97
N GLU A 200 15.08 11.97 -1.93
CA GLU A 200 15.92 12.08 -3.13
C GLU A 200 15.59 11.02 -4.19
N SER A 201 15.35 9.77 -3.76
CA SER A 201 14.92 8.68 -4.65
C SER A 201 13.54 8.94 -5.24
N LEU A 202 12.55 9.37 -4.44
CA LEU A 202 11.21 9.70 -4.92
C LEU A 202 11.25 10.73 -6.06
N LYS A 203 12.09 11.77 -5.94
CA LYS A 203 12.28 12.77 -7.02
C LYS A 203 12.74 12.13 -8.32
N LYS A 204 13.62 11.12 -8.25
CA LYS A 204 14.09 10.37 -9.44
C LYS A 204 13.03 9.40 -9.97
N TRP A 205 12.24 8.79 -9.08
CA TRP A 205 11.26 7.76 -9.45
C TRP A 205 10.00 8.34 -10.10
N LYS A 206 9.79 9.66 -10.01
CA LYS A 206 8.75 10.38 -10.77
C LYS A 206 8.86 10.23 -12.28
N THR A 207 10.06 10.00 -12.81
CA THR A 207 10.27 9.88 -14.26
C THR A 207 10.20 8.42 -14.69
N LYS A 208 9.53 8.17 -15.83
CA LYS A 208 9.46 6.82 -16.41
C LYS A 208 10.87 6.30 -16.67
N PRO A 209 11.22 5.07 -16.22
CA PRO A 209 12.55 4.51 -16.42
C PRO A 209 12.98 4.48 -17.90
N SER A 210 12.01 4.29 -18.81
CA SER A 210 12.20 4.17 -20.26
C SER A 210 12.59 5.46 -21.00
N HIS A 211 12.49 6.63 -20.37
CA HIS A 211 12.82 7.92 -21.03
C HIS A 211 14.27 8.38 -20.83
N THR A 212 15.12 7.60 -20.14
CA THR A 212 16.52 7.98 -19.90
C THR A 212 17.47 7.50 -21.01
N LYS A 213 17.20 7.90 -22.26
CA LYS A 213 18.20 7.88 -23.32
C LYS A 213 18.10 9.18 -24.12
N GLU A 214 18.95 10.15 -23.78
CA GLU A 214 19.56 10.94 -24.85
C GLU A 214 20.21 9.92 -25.80
N ARG A 215 19.61 9.77 -26.97
CA ARG A 215 20.22 9.07 -28.09
C ARG A 215 21.49 9.86 -28.45
N ILE A 216 22.63 9.45 -27.91
CA ILE A 216 23.90 9.67 -28.60
C ILE A 216 23.84 8.77 -29.85
N ARG A 217 23.25 9.31 -30.91
CA ARG A 217 23.52 8.86 -32.27
C ARG A 217 24.82 9.56 -32.67
N SER A 218 25.95 8.94 -32.34
CA SER A 218 27.19 9.20 -33.08
C SER A 218 27.07 8.48 -34.42
N ILE A 219 27.23 9.28 -35.48
CA ILE A 219 27.27 8.92 -36.90
C ILE A 219 28.40 7.92 -37.16
#